data_AF-A0ABD4S5X0-F1
#
_entry.id   AF-A0ABD4S5X0-F1
#
_cell.length_a   1.000
_cell.length_b   1.000
_cell.length_c   1.000
_cell.angle_alpha   90.00
_cell.angle_beta   90.00
_cell.angle_gamma   90.00
#
_symmetry.space_group_name_H-M   'P 1'
#
loop_
_entity.id
_entity.type
_entity.pdbx_description
1 polymer ?
#
loop_
_entity_poly.entity_id
_entity_poly.type
_entity_poly.pdbx_seq_one_letter_code
_entity_poly.pdbx_strand_id
1 'polypeptide(L)'
;MFANLDLKKSSYQLLVMSIIGVIILIGQRISVGTSIVTAFPGMVMLILAAMAAMIIKDLFPKSIFPAFGFATIIGLLLSMPYSPTSEVFLTSTNNINFMAITTPLLAFAGISVGNKIEALKEMSWKIVIISLVVFTTIFFACASIAHIVLSIQGKI
;
A
#
# COMPACT_ATOMS: atom_id res chain seq x y z
N MET A 1 -29.74 0.29 5.06
CA MET A 1 -28.52 0.89 4.45
C MET A 1 -27.23 0.56 5.22
N PHE A 2 -27.28 0.19 6.51
CA PHE A 2 -26.11 -0.17 7.35
C PHE A 2 -25.93 -1.68 7.64
N ALA A 3 -26.65 -2.57 6.93
CA ALA A 3 -26.81 -3.97 7.33
C ALA A 3 -25.80 -4.96 6.71
N ASN A 4 -24.67 -4.51 6.17
CA ASN A 4 -23.68 -5.36 5.47
C ASN A 4 -22.27 -5.33 6.08
N LEU A 5 -22.10 -4.87 7.32
CA LEU A 5 -20.85 -5.07 8.05
C LEU A 5 -20.82 -6.50 8.59
N ASP A 6 -20.28 -7.41 7.78
CA ASP A 6 -19.96 -8.76 8.23
C ASP A 6 -18.77 -8.69 9.21
N LEU A 7 -19.08 -8.70 10.51
CA LEU A 7 -18.11 -8.69 11.60
C LEU A 7 -17.08 -9.82 11.47
N LYS A 8 -17.49 -10.97 10.93
CA LYS A 8 -16.60 -12.11 10.74
C LYS A 8 -15.59 -11.81 9.63
N LYS A 9 -16.05 -11.25 8.51
CA LYS A 9 -15.19 -10.78 7.42
C LYS A 9 -14.22 -9.69 7.89
N SER A 10 -14.71 -8.69 8.61
CA SER A 10 -13.86 -7.58 9.13
C SER A 10 -12.81 -8.09 10.11
N SER A 11 -13.16 -9.07 10.95
CA SER A 11 -12.22 -9.73 11.85
C SER A 11 -11.11 -10.47 11.08
N TYR A 12 -11.44 -11.20 10.02
CA TYR A 12 -10.43 -11.84 9.17
C TYR A 12 -9.51 -10.82 8.48
N GLN A 13 -10.07 -9.71 7.98
CA GLN A 13 -9.25 -8.64 7.38
C GLN A 13 -8.25 -8.06 8.37
N LEU A 14 -8.68 -7.75 9.60
CA LEU A 14 -7.80 -7.26 10.65
C LEU A 14 -6.71 -8.28 10.99
N LEU A 15 -7.08 -9.56 11.10
CA LEU A 15 -6.14 -10.63 11.41
C LEU A 15 -5.07 -10.74 10.31
N VAL A 16 -5.46 -10.77 9.04
CA VAL A 16 -4.52 -10.83 7.91
C VAL A 16 -3.62 -9.60 7.87
N MET A 17 -4.17 -8.39 8.02
CA MET A 17 -3.39 -7.15 8.06
C MET A 17 -2.40 -7.14 9.24
N SER A 18 -2.79 -7.70 10.39
CA SER A 18 -1.92 -7.79 11.56
C SER A 18 -0.77 -8.76 11.33
N ILE A 19 -1.03 -9.94 10.74
CA ILE A 19 0.02 -10.89 10.36
C ILE A 19 1.01 -10.24 9.40
N ILE A 20 0.51 -9.56 8.36
CA ILE A 20 1.35 -8.86 7.39
C ILE A 20 2.14 -7.74 8.08
N GLY A 21 1.52 -7.00 9.00
CA GLY A 21 2.20 -5.98 9.80
C GLY A 21 3.36 -6.54 10.62
N VAL A 22 3.18 -7.71 11.24
CA VAL A 22 4.26 -8.41 11.97
C VAL A 22 5.38 -8.83 11.01
N ILE A 23 5.04 -9.37 9.84
CA ILE A 23 6.03 -9.73 8.80
C ILE A 23 6.83 -8.49 8.36
N ILE A 24 6.17 -7.33 8.18
CA ILE A 24 6.83 -6.07 7.81
C ILE A 24 7.77 -5.60 8.94
N LEU A 25 7.32 -5.63 10.20
CA LEU A 25 8.12 -5.20 11.34
C LEU A 25 9.36 -6.08 11.55
N ILE A 26 9.23 -7.40 11.37
CA ILE A 26 10.37 -8.33 11.39
C ILE A 26 11.27 -8.09 10.18
N GLY A 27 10.67 -7.95 8.99
CA GLY A 27 11.37 -7.74 7.73
C GLY A 27 12.24 -6.48 7.74
N GLN A 28 11.72 -5.35 8.24
CA GLN A 28 12.52 -4.12 8.33
C GLN A 28 13.66 -4.25 9.36
N ARG A 29 13.45 -5.00 10.46
CA ARG A 29 14.48 -5.20 11.47
C ARG A 29 15.66 -5.97 10.89
N ILE A 30 15.37 -6.95 10.03
CA ILE A 30 16.38 -7.74 9.31
C ILE A 30 17.01 -6.93 8.17
N SER A 31 16.21 -6.19 7.39
CA SER A 31 16.67 -5.54 6.16
C SER A 31 17.39 -4.22 6.40
N VAL A 32 16.88 -3.37 7.29
CA VAL A 32 17.32 -1.96 7.45
C VAL A 32 17.80 -1.68 8.87
N GLY A 33 17.52 -2.58 9.81
CA GLY A 33 17.96 -2.47 11.21
C GLY A 33 17.06 -1.62 12.10
N THR A 34 16.01 -1.01 11.56
CA THR A 34 15.04 -0.21 12.34
C THR A 34 14.45 -1.03 13.49
N SER A 35 14.35 -0.44 14.68
CA SER A 35 13.78 -1.11 15.86
C SER A 35 12.29 -1.40 15.67
N ILE A 36 11.85 -2.59 16.07
CA ILE A 36 10.44 -2.99 16.01
C ILE A 36 9.59 -2.08 16.90
N VAL A 37 10.11 -1.72 18.07
CA VAL A 37 9.39 -0.92 19.07
C VAL A 37 9.13 0.49 18.56
N THR A 38 10.10 1.11 17.88
CA THR A 38 9.94 2.48 17.37
C THR A 38 9.00 2.55 16.18
N ALA A 39 8.92 1.49 15.38
CA ALA A 39 8.06 1.43 14.21
C ALA A 39 6.64 0.90 14.50
N PHE A 40 6.46 0.22 15.64
CA PHE A 40 5.17 -0.36 16.02
C PHE A 40 4.00 0.65 15.97
N PRO A 41 4.11 1.89 16.50
CA PRO A 41 3.03 2.87 16.41
C PRO A 41 2.65 3.20 14.96
N GLY A 42 3.64 3.32 14.07
CA GLY A 42 3.41 3.54 12.64
C GLY A 42 2.65 2.39 11.99
N MET A 43 3.02 1.15 12.31
CA MET A 43 2.32 -0.03 11.78
C MET A 43 0.86 -0.08 12.22
N VAL A 44 0.58 0.25 13.49
CA VAL A 44 -0.80 0.32 14.01
C VAL A 44 -1.60 1.37 13.24
N MET A 45 -1.04 2.57 13.01
CA MET A 45 -1.72 3.62 12.24
C MET A 45 -2.03 3.19 10.80
N LEU A 46 -1.09 2.50 10.13
CA LEU A 46 -1.31 1.98 8.79
C LEU A 46 -2.41 0.91 8.76
N ILE A 47 -2.45 0.00 9.73
CA ILE A 47 -3.51 -1.02 9.84
C ILE A 47 -4.87 -0.35 10.08
N LEU A 48 -4.95 0.64 10.97
CA LEU A 48 -6.19 1.37 11.25
C LEU A 48 -6.69 2.13 10.01
N ALA A 49 -5.80 2.78 9.26
CA ALA A 49 -6.15 3.45 8.01
C ALA A 49 -6.64 2.45 6.95
N ALA A 50 -5.98 1.29 6.81
CA ALA A 50 -6.39 0.24 5.90
C ALA A 50 -7.75 -0.39 6.29
N MET A 51 -8.00 -0.57 7.59
CA MET A 51 -9.30 -1.02 8.10
C MET A 51 -10.40 -0.02 7.81
N ALA A 52 -10.17 1.27 8.05
CA ALA A 52 -11.13 2.31 7.72
C ALA A 52 -11.47 2.30 6.22
N ALA A 53 -10.46 2.12 5.36
CA ALA A 53 -10.66 2.00 3.92
C ALA A 53 -11.51 0.79 3.52
N MET A 54 -11.27 -0.38 4.15
CA MET A 54 -12.08 -1.59 3.93
C MET A 54 -13.53 -1.40 4.38
N ILE A 55 -13.74 -0.79 5.55
CA ILE A 55 -15.07 -0.49 6.08
C ILE A 55 -15.80 0.46 5.13
N ILE A 56 -15.14 1.52 4.66
CA ILE A 56 -15.74 2.46 3.68
C ILE A 56 -16.08 1.73 2.39
N LYS A 57 -15.20 0.86 1.87
CA LYS A 57 -15.48 0.07 0.67
C LYS A 57 -16.72 -0.82 0.84
N ASP A 58 -16.87 -1.43 2.02
CA ASP A 58 -17.99 -2.32 2.34
C ASP A 58 -19.30 -1.54 2.57
N LEU A 59 -19.22 -0.29 3.06
CA LEU A 59 -20.37 0.63 3.15
C LEU A 59 -20.85 1.10 1.78
N PHE A 60 -19.93 1.21 0.80
CA PHE A 60 -20.22 1.60 -0.58
C PHE A 60 -19.94 0.45 -1.56
N PRO A 61 -20.69 -0.67 -1.50
CA PRO A 61 -20.39 -1.86 -2.30
C PRO A 61 -20.56 -1.63 -3.80
N LYS A 62 -21.45 -0.72 -4.21
CA LYS A 62 -21.67 -0.30 -5.61
C LYS A 62 -20.59 0.67 -6.14
N SER A 63 -19.69 1.17 -5.29
CA SER A 63 -18.62 2.05 -5.73
C SER A 63 -17.57 1.30 -6.53
N ILE A 64 -17.18 1.88 -7.67
CA ILE A 64 -16.11 1.41 -8.57
C ILE A 64 -14.73 1.49 -7.90
N PHE A 65 -14.59 2.34 -6.86
CA PHE A 65 -13.31 2.53 -6.19
C PHE A 65 -12.90 1.26 -5.43
N PRO A 66 -11.67 0.74 -5.64
CA PRO A 66 -11.13 -0.36 -4.85
C PRO A 66 -10.78 0.12 -3.43
N ALA A 67 -10.69 -0.81 -2.46
CA ALA A 67 -10.33 -0.49 -1.08
C ALA A 67 -8.98 0.24 -0.97
N PHE A 68 -8.00 -0.12 -1.79
CA PHE A 68 -6.71 0.59 -1.84
C PHE A 68 -6.85 2.06 -2.24
N GLY A 69 -7.80 2.40 -3.13
CA GLY A 69 -8.06 3.80 -3.49
C GLY A 69 -8.56 4.62 -2.30
N PHE A 70 -9.45 4.05 -1.49
CA PHE A 70 -9.89 4.66 -0.24
C PHE A 70 -8.74 4.79 0.77
N ALA A 71 -7.86 3.78 0.88
CA ALA A 71 -6.70 3.83 1.76
C ALA A 71 -5.75 4.98 1.38
N THR A 72 -5.52 5.21 0.09
CA THR A 72 -4.71 6.35 -0.41
C THR A 72 -5.33 7.69 -0.04
N ILE A 73 -6.65 7.84 -0.21
CA ILE A 73 -7.35 9.08 0.17
C ILE A 73 -7.24 9.33 1.68
N ILE A 74 -7.47 8.30 2.50
CA ILE A 74 -7.35 8.40 3.95
C ILE A 74 -5.92 8.76 4.35
N GLY A 75 -4.91 8.09 3.79
CA GLY A 75 -3.50 8.39 4.04
C GLY A 75 -3.13 9.82 3.67
N LEU A 76 -3.65 10.33 2.55
CA LEU A 76 -3.48 11.71 2.13
C LEU A 76 -4.15 12.70 3.11
N LEU A 77 -5.39 12.44 3.54
CA LEU A 77 -6.06 13.29 4.54
C LEU A 77 -5.38 13.26 5.91
N LEU A 78 -4.81 12.13 6.32
CA LEU A 78 -4.06 12.01 7.56
C LEU A 78 -2.69 12.69 7.49
N SER A 79 -2.05 12.76 6.32
CA SER A 79 -0.71 13.35 6.14
C SER A 79 -0.72 14.81 5.69
N MET A 80 -1.87 15.36 5.29
CA MET A 80 -2.00 16.75 4.87
C MET A 80 -1.56 17.72 5.99
N PRO A 81 -0.80 18.79 5.69
CA PRO A 81 -0.28 19.72 6.71
C PRO A 81 -1.38 20.45 7.49
N TYR A 82 -2.58 20.57 6.92
CA TYR A 82 -3.74 21.18 7.58
C TYR A 82 -4.52 20.19 8.48
N SER A 83 -4.15 18.90 8.48
CA SER A 83 -4.80 17.88 9.28
C SER A 83 -4.26 17.90 10.71
N PRO A 84 -5.13 17.91 11.74
CA PRO A 84 -4.69 17.87 13.15
C PRO A 84 -3.94 16.58 13.52
N THR A 85 -4.06 15.55 12.69
CA THR A 85 -3.39 14.25 12.90
C THR A 85 -2.05 14.12 12.18
N SER A 86 -1.66 15.11 11.38
CA SER A 86 -0.52 15.02 10.46
C SER A 86 0.82 14.80 11.14
N GLU A 87 1.13 15.57 12.19
CA GLU A 87 2.41 15.46 12.89
C GLU A 87 2.59 14.05 13.50
N VAL A 88 1.57 13.55 14.19
CA VAL A 88 1.61 12.22 14.83
C VAL A 88 1.66 11.12 13.78
N PHE A 89 0.85 11.24 12.71
CA PHE A 89 0.80 10.28 11.62
C PHE A 89 2.14 10.17 10.89
N LEU A 90 2.71 11.31 10.49
CA LEU A 90 3.99 11.37 9.79
C LEU A 90 5.16 10.90 10.68
N THR A 91 5.22 11.36 11.93
CA THR A 91 6.27 10.93 12.87
C THR A 91 6.25 9.42 13.09
N SER A 92 5.05 8.85 13.20
CA SER A 92 4.89 7.40 13.41
C SER A 92 5.19 6.60 12.14
N THR A 93 4.68 7.03 10.99
CA THR A 93 4.83 6.29 9.72
C THR A 93 6.21 6.43 9.08
N ASN A 94 6.94 7.52 9.34
CA ASN A 94 8.34 7.67 8.90
C ASN A 94 9.28 6.60 9.49
N ASN A 95 8.90 5.97 10.60
CA ASN A 95 9.65 4.85 11.19
C ASN A 95 9.39 3.51 10.48
N ILE A 96 8.44 3.44 9.54
CA ILE A 96 8.15 2.25 8.74
C ILE A 96 8.94 2.33 7.44
N ASN A 97 9.79 1.34 7.20
CA ASN A 97 10.51 1.29 5.93
C ASN A 97 9.63 0.74 4.80
N PHE A 98 9.48 1.51 3.72
CA PHE A 98 8.67 1.12 2.56
C PHE A 98 9.18 -0.16 1.87
N MET A 99 10.50 -0.39 1.84
CA MET A 99 11.06 -1.60 1.23
C MET A 99 10.65 -2.86 1.99
N ALA A 100 10.47 -2.79 3.31
CA ALA A 100 10.04 -3.95 4.10
C ALA A 100 8.61 -4.41 3.75
N ILE A 101 7.79 -3.52 3.19
CA ILE A 101 6.44 -3.85 2.69
C ILE A 101 6.52 -4.65 1.38
N THR A 102 7.58 -4.45 0.59
CA THR A 102 7.72 -5.11 -0.72
C THR A 102 7.83 -6.62 -0.61
N THR A 103 8.42 -7.15 0.47
CA THR A 103 8.60 -8.60 0.66
C THR A 103 7.28 -9.36 0.71
N PRO A 104 6.35 -9.10 1.66
CA PRO A 104 5.06 -9.76 1.66
C PRO A 104 4.25 -9.44 0.40
N LEU A 105 4.34 -8.21 -0.12
CA LEU A 105 3.66 -7.81 -1.36
C LEU A 105 4.07 -8.69 -2.55
N LEU A 106 5.38 -8.86 -2.78
CA LEU A 106 5.92 -9.69 -3.85
C LEU A 106 5.61 -11.18 -3.63
N ALA A 107 5.64 -11.66 -2.38
CA ALA A 107 5.27 -13.03 -2.08
C ALA A 107 3.81 -13.32 -2.46
N PHE A 108 2.86 -12.45 -2.07
CA PHE A 108 1.45 -12.61 -2.45
C PHE A 108 1.21 -12.39 -3.94
N ALA A 109 1.90 -11.43 -4.57
CA ALA A 109 1.84 -11.24 -6.02
C ALA A 109 2.34 -12.50 -6.75
N GLY A 110 3.47 -13.07 -6.30
CA GLY A 110 4.04 -14.31 -6.81
C GLY A 110 3.08 -15.49 -6.68
N ILE A 111 2.45 -15.68 -5.52
CA ILE A 111 1.42 -16.73 -5.32
C ILE A 111 0.20 -16.49 -6.23
N SER A 112 -0.28 -15.24 -6.32
CA SER A 112 -1.44 -14.88 -7.15
C SER A 112 -1.18 -15.12 -8.64
N VAL A 113 0.03 -14.84 -9.10
CA VAL A 113 0.46 -15.07 -10.49
C VAL A 113 0.75 -16.55 -10.70
N GLY A 114 1.34 -17.22 -9.71
CA GLY A 114 1.60 -18.66 -9.68
C GLY A 114 0.33 -19.51 -9.81
N ASN A 115 -0.84 -19.02 -9.43
CA ASN A 115 -2.10 -19.72 -9.69
C ASN A 115 -2.57 -19.64 -11.16
N LYS A 116 -1.86 -18.91 -12.02
CA LYS A 116 -2.21 -18.66 -13.42
C LYS A 116 -1.07 -19.05 -14.38
N ILE A 117 -0.30 -20.10 -14.06
CA ILE A 117 0.87 -20.54 -14.86
C ILE A 117 0.51 -20.80 -16.33
N GLU A 118 -0.66 -21.36 -16.62
CA GLU A 118 -1.05 -21.65 -18.01
C GLU A 118 -1.15 -20.37 -18.85
N ALA A 119 -1.81 -19.33 -18.34
CA ALA A 119 -1.89 -18.03 -18.99
C ALA A 119 -0.50 -17.35 -19.10
N LEU A 120 0.37 -17.51 -18.09
CA LEU A 120 1.75 -17.03 -18.18
C LEU A 120 2.55 -17.74 -19.27
N LYS A 121 2.31 -19.04 -19.45
CA LYS A 121 2.95 -19.85 -20.49
C LYS A 121 2.52 -19.40 -21.88
N GLU A 122 1.26 -19.02 -22.09
CA GLU A 122 0.80 -18.44 -23.36
C GLU A 122 1.49 -17.11 -23.66
N MET A 123 1.75 -16.29 -22.64
CA MET A 123 2.48 -15.03 -22.78
C MET A 123 4.00 -15.24 -22.97
N SER A 124 4.59 -16.29 -22.39
CA SER A 124 5.99 -16.71 -22.54
C SER A 124 6.96 -15.51 -22.48
N TRP A 125 7.83 -15.33 -23.49
CA TRP A 125 8.82 -14.25 -23.55
C TRP A 125 8.21 -12.86 -23.76
N LYS A 126 6.97 -12.76 -24.26
CA LYS A 126 6.30 -11.47 -24.51
C LYS A 126 6.11 -10.68 -23.23
N ILE A 127 5.92 -11.36 -22.09
CA ILE A 127 5.73 -10.70 -20.80
C ILE A 127 6.94 -9.88 -20.38
N VAL A 128 8.16 -10.31 -20.74
CA VAL A 128 9.40 -9.58 -20.42
C VAL A 128 9.44 -8.27 -21.19
N ILE A 129 9.15 -8.32 -22.49
CA ILE A 129 9.12 -7.12 -23.34
C ILE A 129 8.02 -6.17 -22.90
N ILE A 130 6.81 -6.68 -22.67
CA ILE A 130 5.68 -5.87 -22.18
C ILE A 130 6.05 -5.22 -20.84
N SER A 131 6.67 -5.97 -19.91
CA SER A 131 7.11 -5.41 -18.62
C SER A 131 8.14 -4.31 -18.79
N LEU A 132 9.15 -4.50 -19.65
CA LEU A 132 10.16 -3.47 -19.93
C LEU A 132 9.52 -2.20 -20.50
N VAL A 133 8.61 -2.33 -21.47
CA VAL A 133 7.91 -1.19 -22.08
C VAL A 133 7.02 -0.50 -21.06
N VAL A 134 6.25 -1.25 -20.27
CA VAL A 134 5.34 -0.70 -19.25
C VAL A 134 6.11 0.01 -18.14
N PHE A 135 7.15 -0.62 -17.58
CA PHE A 135 7.97 -0.01 -16.53
C PHE A 135 8.71 1.22 -17.01
N THR A 136 9.28 1.19 -18.21
CA THR A 136 9.93 2.35 -18.82
C THR A 136 8.93 3.49 -19.01
N THR A 137 7.76 3.20 -19.57
CA THR A 137 6.72 4.20 -19.85
C THR A 137 6.22 4.86 -18.57
N ILE A 138 5.87 4.07 -17.54
CA ILE A 138 5.38 4.66 -16.28
C ILE A 138 6.47 5.44 -15.56
N PHE A 139 7.72 4.98 -15.59
CA PHE A 139 8.85 5.70 -15.01
C PHE A 139 9.03 7.07 -15.66
N PHE A 140 9.09 7.14 -16.99
CA PHE A 140 9.23 8.41 -17.71
C PHE A 140 8.02 9.32 -17.51
N ALA A 141 6.80 8.78 -17.49
CA ALA A 141 5.60 9.56 -17.23
C ALA A 141 5.62 10.20 -15.83
N CYS A 142 5.91 9.42 -14.79
CA CYS A 142 6.04 9.92 -13.43
C CYS A 142 7.19 10.93 -13.28
N ALA A 143 8.35 10.65 -13.87
CA ALA A 143 9.50 11.54 -13.85
C ALA A 143 9.19 12.88 -14.55
N SER A 144 8.50 12.85 -15.69
CA SER A 144 8.12 14.07 -16.42
C SER A 144 7.14 14.93 -15.61
N ILE A 145 6.12 14.32 -14.99
CA ILE A 145 5.19 15.03 -14.12
C ILE A 145 5.94 15.64 -12.93
N ALA A 146 6.83 14.88 -12.28
CA ALA A 146 7.63 15.37 -11.16
C ALA A 146 8.51 16.56 -11.58
N HIS A 147 9.17 16.47 -12.74
CA HIS A 147 10.02 17.54 -13.27
C HIS A 147 9.22 18.83 -13.52
N ILE A 148 8.06 18.72 -14.18
CA ILE A 148 7.19 19.86 -14.44
C ILE A 148 6.73 20.51 -13.14
N VAL A 149 6.23 19.71 -12.18
CA VAL A 149 5.71 20.23 -10.91
C VAL A 149 6.80 20.87 -10.06
N LEU A 150 7.98 20.25 -9.97
CA LEU A 150 9.09 20.79 -9.19
C LEU A 150 9.70 22.04 -9.84
N SER A 151 9.74 22.11 -11.17
CA SER A 151 10.19 23.29 -11.91
C SER A 151 9.24 24.48 -11.71
N ILE A 152 7.92 24.26 -11.74
CA ILE A 152 6.92 25.29 -11.41
C ILE A 152 7.07 25.78 -9.95
N GLN A 153 7.51 24.90 -9.04
CA GLN A 153 7.78 25.25 -7.64
C GLN A 153 9.17 25.89 -7.42
N GLY A 154 10.02 25.99 -8.46
CA GLY A 154 11.39 26.51 -8.35
C GLY A 154 12.33 25.65 -7.50
N LYS A 155 12.01 24.35 -7.33
CA LYS A 155 12.84 23.40 -6.56
C LYS A 155 13.91 22.70 -7.40
N ILE A 156 13.83 22.86 -8.73
CA ILE A 156 14.83 22.55 -9.76
C ILE A 156 14.60 23.46 -10.96
#